data_AF-A0A970L3S6-F1
#
_entry.id   AF-A0A970L3S6-F1
#
_cell.length_a   1.000
_cell.length_b   1.000
_cell.length_c   1.000
_cell.angle_alpha   90.00
_cell.angle_beta   90.00
_cell.angle_gamma   90.00
#
_symmetry.space_group_name_H-M   'P 1'
#
loop_
_entity.id
_entity.type
_entity.pdbx_description
1 polymer ?
#
loop_
_entity_poly.entity_id
_entity_poly.type
_entity_poly.pdbx_seq_one_letter_code
_entity_poly.pdbx_strand_id
1 'polypeptide(L)'
;MNRGVLISLVIVAVTAIIPLTLYFVLPDPEPPADAPSQEERAEVIAMVSQAADELPDVTFTRLRTTDRRVVVVEARWVGPVQPERGNPEAWNLAADEIAEVIAESYLPAGWQVNVHLYRTRFQLMGVAGRPSALDGPEGWLRLDD
;
A
#
# COMPACT_ATOMS: atom_id res chain seq x y z
N MET A 1 -0.47 37.30 39.42
CA MET A 1 -0.92 35.89 39.35
C MET A 1 -1.70 35.69 38.06
N ASN A 2 -1.14 34.83 37.19
CA ASN A 2 -1.74 33.99 36.12
C ASN A 2 -2.57 34.74 35.04
N ARG A 3 -2.08 35.08 33.83
CA ARG A 3 -1.57 34.26 32.71
C ARG A 3 -2.43 33.01 32.41
N GLY A 4 -3.12 32.98 31.27
CA GLY A 4 -3.49 31.71 30.64
C GLY A 4 -4.67 31.71 29.65
N VAL A 5 -4.36 31.92 28.37
CA VAL A 5 -4.92 31.19 27.22
C VAL A 5 -6.40 31.44 26.83
N LEU A 6 -6.60 32.45 25.98
CA LEU A 6 -7.75 32.57 25.08
C LEU A 6 -7.41 31.88 23.74
N ILE A 7 -7.26 30.56 23.76
CA ILE A 7 -7.02 29.73 22.56
C ILE A 7 -7.77 28.40 22.75
N SER A 8 -9.09 28.40 22.62
CA SER A 8 -9.88 27.15 22.64
C SER A 8 -10.99 27.12 21.58
N LEU A 9 -10.91 27.97 20.56
CA LEU A 9 -11.92 28.06 19.50
C LEU A 9 -11.37 27.77 18.10
N VAL A 10 -10.37 26.87 17.97
CA VAL A 10 -9.87 26.42 16.64
C VAL A 10 -9.35 24.98 16.68
N ILE A 11 -9.96 24.04 17.40
CA ILE A 11 -9.58 22.60 17.25
C ILE A 11 -10.80 21.68 17.49
N VAL A 12 -11.90 21.90 16.78
CA VAL A 12 -12.97 20.88 16.67
C VAL A 12 -13.39 20.64 15.20
N ALA A 13 -12.81 21.37 14.24
CA ALA A 13 -13.07 21.20 12.82
C ALA A 13 -11.97 20.44 12.04
N VAL A 14 -10.85 20.10 12.69
CA VAL A 14 -9.71 19.40 12.04
C VAL A 14 -9.74 17.88 12.26
N THR A 15 -10.65 17.38 13.12
CA THR A 15 -10.80 15.96 13.46
C THR A 15 -11.76 15.18 12.56
N ALA A 16 -12.24 15.76 11.46
CA ALA A 16 -13.10 15.09 10.47
C ALA A 16 -12.34 14.56 9.24
N ILE A 17 -11.00 14.70 9.20
CA ILE A 17 -10.15 14.17 8.11
C ILE A 17 -9.01 13.35 8.73
N ILE A 18 -9.38 12.33 9.49
CA ILE A 18 -8.51 11.16 9.64
C ILE A 18 -9.34 10.03 9.06
N PRO A 19 -9.09 9.55 7.81
CA PRO A 19 -9.66 8.29 7.44
C PRO A 19 -9.04 7.27 8.38
N LEU A 20 -9.85 6.77 9.30
CA LEU A 20 -9.60 5.62 10.15
C LEU A 20 -9.31 4.43 9.21
N THR A 21 -8.07 4.37 8.74
CA THR A 21 -7.57 3.33 7.84
C THR A 21 -7.11 2.24 8.79
N LEU A 22 -7.93 1.20 8.96
CA LEU A 22 -7.51 0.00 9.67
C LEU A 22 -6.39 -0.64 8.84
N TYR A 23 -5.14 -0.35 9.23
CA TYR A 23 -3.93 -0.89 8.65
C TYR A 23 -3.80 -2.37 9.01
N PHE A 24 -4.40 -3.25 8.21
CA PHE A 24 -3.89 -4.61 8.00
C PHE A 24 -3.01 -4.60 6.75
N VAL A 25 -2.02 -3.73 6.77
CA VAL A 25 -0.86 -3.79 5.88
C VAL A 25 0.18 -4.54 6.69
N LEU A 26 0.93 -5.47 6.07
CA LEU A 26 2.14 -6.01 6.68
C LEU A 26 2.89 -4.88 7.40
N PRO A 27 3.32 -5.05 8.65
CA PRO A 27 4.09 -4.01 9.32
C PRO A 27 5.26 -3.68 8.41
N ASP A 28 5.54 -2.38 8.25
CA ASP A 28 6.62 -1.96 7.36
C ASP A 28 7.88 -2.79 7.68
N PRO A 29 8.57 -3.32 6.67
CA PRO A 29 9.77 -4.11 6.90
C PRO A 29 10.79 -3.26 7.67
N GLU A 30 11.66 -3.94 8.41
CA GLU A 30 12.71 -3.26 9.15
C GLU A 30 13.48 -2.35 8.19
N PRO A 31 13.72 -1.07 8.55
CA PRO A 31 14.43 -0.17 7.67
C PRO A 31 15.78 -0.79 7.31
N PRO A 32 16.11 -0.87 6.02
CA PRO A 32 17.38 -1.44 5.63
C PRO A 32 18.55 -0.64 6.21
N ALA A 33 19.71 -1.29 6.35
CA ALA A 33 20.95 -0.66 6.81
C ALA A 33 21.24 0.66 6.06
N ASP A 34 20.91 0.69 4.77
CA ASP A 34 20.99 1.86 3.92
C ASP A 34 19.66 2.08 3.18
N ALA A 35 19.18 3.32 3.15
CA ALA A 35 17.98 3.69 2.40
C ALA A 35 18.19 3.50 0.88
N PRO A 36 17.16 3.06 0.13
CA PRO A 36 17.28 2.81 -1.30
C PRO A 36 17.56 4.11 -2.06
N SER A 37 18.49 4.02 -3.02
CA SER A 37 18.91 5.14 -3.85
C SER A 37 17.78 5.62 -4.78
N GLN A 38 17.89 6.83 -5.36
CA GLN A 38 16.88 7.32 -6.31
C GLN A 38 16.82 6.46 -7.59
N GLU A 39 17.95 5.92 -8.02
CA GLU A 39 18.05 5.02 -9.17
C GLU A 39 17.35 3.69 -8.88
N GLU A 40 17.66 3.06 -7.75
CA GLU A 40 17.01 1.82 -7.30
C GLU A 40 15.49 1.99 -7.20
N ARG A 41 15.02 3.11 -6.65
CA ARG A 41 13.60 3.43 -6.57
C ARG A 41 12.94 3.57 -7.94
N ALA A 42 13.61 4.20 -8.90
CA ALA A 42 13.09 4.42 -10.24
C ALA A 42 13.01 3.09 -11.02
N GLU A 43 14.03 2.24 -10.89
CA GLU A 43 14.04 0.89 -11.47
C GLU A 43 12.90 0.03 -10.93
N VAL A 44 12.69 0.03 -9.61
CA VAL A 44 11.59 -0.72 -8.99
C VAL A 44 10.23 -0.21 -9.46
N ILE A 45 10.04 1.10 -9.56
CA ILE A 45 8.80 1.66 -10.11
C ILE A 45 8.60 1.20 -11.56
N ALA A 46 9.65 1.21 -12.38
CA ALA A 46 9.59 0.77 -13.77
C ALA A 46 9.24 -0.72 -13.90
N MET A 47 9.81 -1.58 -13.05
CA MET A 47 9.45 -3.00 -12.97
C MET A 47 7.99 -3.20 -12.58
N VAL A 48 7.55 -2.62 -11.46
CA VAL A 48 6.16 -2.75 -10.97
C VAL A 48 5.15 -2.17 -11.96
N SER A 49 5.51 -1.13 -12.71
CA SER A 49 4.60 -0.56 -13.71
C SER A 49 4.21 -1.55 -14.83
N GLN A 50 5.04 -2.56 -15.10
CA GLN A 50 4.78 -3.60 -16.11
C GLN A 50 3.68 -4.57 -15.64
N ALA A 51 3.46 -4.73 -14.33
CA ALA A 51 2.40 -5.58 -13.81
C ALA A 51 0.99 -5.12 -14.25
N ALA A 52 0.84 -3.86 -14.68
CA ALA A 52 -0.43 -3.36 -15.19
C ALA A 52 -0.91 -4.10 -16.44
N ASP A 53 0.01 -4.67 -17.23
CA ASP A 53 -0.34 -5.44 -18.44
C ASP A 53 -0.98 -6.80 -18.11
N GLU A 54 -0.69 -7.36 -16.93
CA GLU A 54 -1.25 -8.63 -16.44
C GLU A 54 -2.54 -8.45 -15.61
N LEU A 55 -2.87 -7.21 -15.27
CA LEU A 55 -3.97 -6.85 -14.37
C LEU A 55 -5.01 -5.97 -15.07
N PRO A 56 -5.75 -6.49 -16.07
CA PRO A 56 -6.61 -5.69 -16.94
C PRO A 56 -7.82 -5.06 -16.23
N ASP A 57 -8.22 -5.61 -15.08
CA ASP A 57 -9.36 -5.13 -14.31
C ASP A 57 -9.03 -3.95 -13.40
N VAL A 58 -7.76 -3.52 -13.35
CA VAL A 58 -7.34 -2.35 -12.59
C VAL A 58 -6.47 -1.40 -13.41
N THR A 59 -6.46 -0.13 -13.02
CA THR A 59 -5.54 0.87 -13.54
C THR A 59 -4.71 1.41 -12.41
N PHE A 60 -3.39 1.37 -12.53
CA PHE A 60 -2.50 2.02 -11.57
C PHE A 60 -2.62 3.53 -11.72
N THR A 61 -3.05 4.20 -10.66
CA THR A 61 -3.22 5.66 -10.61
C THR A 61 -2.00 6.35 -10.02
N ARG A 62 -1.24 5.64 -9.17
CA ARG A 62 0.00 6.16 -8.57
C ARG A 62 0.91 5.02 -8.13
N LEU A 63 2.20 5.21 -8.36
CA LEU A 63 3.27 4.38 -7.82
C LEU A 63 4.22 5.27 -7.00
N ARG A 64 4.64 4.81 -5.82
CA ARG A 64 5.62 5.50 -5.00
C ARG A 64 6.42 4.49 -4.18
N THR A 65 7.62 4.87 -3.77
CA THR A 65 8.47 4.04 -2.91
C THR A 65 8.76 4.73 -1.58
N THR A 66 9.03 3.95 -0.54
CA THR A 66 9.45 4.44 0.78
C THR A 66 10.96 4.23 0.98
N ASP A 67 11.51 4.82 2.04
CA ASP A 67 12.86 4.55 2.56
C ASP A 67 13.04 3.13 3.12
N ARG A 68 11.95 2.39 3.32
CA ARG A 68 11.96 1.01 3.81
C ARG A 68 11.80 -0.04 2.71
N ARG A 69 12.14 0.28 1.45
CA ARG A 69 11.95 -0.63 0.30
C ARG A 69 10.50 -1.15 0.16
N VAL A 70 9.53 -0.27 0.43
CA VAL A 70 8.11 -0.54 0.16
C VAL A 70 7.67 0.20 -1.09
N VAL A 71 7.04 -0.49 -2.04
CA VAL A 71 6.32 0.10 -3.16
C VAL A 71 4.85 0.22 -2.79
N VAL A 72 4.32 1.43 -2.79
CA VAL A 72 2.87 1.65 -2.65
C VAL A 72 2.25 1.83 -4.02
N VAL A 73 1.27 0.98 -4.31
CA VAL A 73 0.52 0.94 -5.56
C VAL A 73 -0.90 1.41 -5.28
N GLU A 74 -1.26 2.60 -5.74
CA GLU A 74 -2.66 3.02 -5.77
C GLU A 74 -3.26 2.54 -7.09
N ALA A 75 -4.23 1.63 -7.01
CA ALA A 75 -4.92 1.06 -8.15
C ALA A 75 -6.40 1.37 -8.09
N ARG A 76 -7.04 1.59 -9.23
CA ARG A 76 -8.49 1.77 -9.35
C ARG A 76 -9.10 0.63 -10.13
N TRP A 77 -10.18 0.04 -9.61
CA TRP A 77 -10.95 -0.96 -10.34
C TRP A 77 -11.62 -0.37 -11.58
N VAL A 78 -11.42 -1.02 -12.72
CA VAL A 78 -12.02 -0.69 -14.03
C VAL A 78 -12.68 -1.90 -14.70
N GLY A 79 -12.51 -3.10 -14.14
CA GLY A 79 -13.11 -4.33 -14.63
C GLY A 79 -14.65 -4.31 -14.62
N PRO A 80 -15.30 -5.10 -15.50
CA PRO A 80 -16.75 -5.10 -15.69
C PRO A 80 -17.51 -5.66 -14.47
N VAL A 81 -16.89 -6.58 -13.72
CA VAL A 81 -17.44 -7.16 -12.50
C VAL A 81 -16.61 -6.64 -11.34
N GLN A 82 -17.22 -5.92 -10.41
CA GLN A 82 -16.54 -5.39 -9.22
C GLN A 82 -16.70 -6.34 -8.04
N PRO A 83 -15.73 -6.37 -7.10
CA PRO A 83 -15.96 -6.94 -5.78
C PRO A 83 -17.20 -6.29 -5.14
N GLU A 84 -17.93 -7.05 -4.33
CA GLU A 84 -19.17 -6.58 -3.73
C GLU A 84 -18.91 -5.33 -2.86
N ARG A 85 -19.61 -4.23 -3.16
CA ARG A 85 -19.37 -2.91 -2.52
C ARG A 85 -19.45 -2.96 -0.99
N GLY A 86 -20.34 -3.78 -0.44
CA GLY A 86 -20.56 -3.90 1.00
C GLY A 86 -19.68 -4.95 1.69
N ASN A 87 -18.76 -5.58 0.96
CA ASN A 87 -17.95 -6.69 1.44
C ASN A 87 -16.45 -6.32 1.46
N PRO A 88 -15.92 -5.81 2.58
CA PRO A 88 -14.51 -5.45 2.70
C PRO A 88 -13.56 -6.63 2.42
N GLU A 89 -13.97 -7.85 2.76
CA GLU A 89 -13.17 -9.05 2.58
C GLU A 89 -12.94 -9.34 1.09
N ALA A 90 -13.98 -9.17 0.26
CA ALA A 90 -13.88 -9.30 -1.19
C ALA A 90 -12.93 -8.24 -1.81
N TRP A 91 -12.93 -7.02 -1.29
CA TRP A 91 -12.03 -5.97 -1.77
C TRP A 91 -10.58 -6.17 -1.31
N ASN A 92 -10.37 -6.67 -0.09
CA ASN A 92 -9.04 -7.02 0.39
C ASN A 92 -8.46 -8.23 -0.36
N LEU A 93 -9.29 -9.23 -0.66
CA LEU A 93 -8.88 -10.37 -1.49
C LEU A 93 -8.45 -9.90 -2.88
N ALA A 94 -9.24 -9.05 -3.53
CA ALA A 94 -8.87 -8.48 -4.83
C ALA A 94 -7.59 -7.63 -4.77
N ALA A 95 -7.36 -6.89 -3.67
CA ALA A 95 -6.10 -6.17 -3.47
C ALA A 95 -4.91 -7.13 -3.25
N ASP A 96 -5.14 -8.26 -2.58
CA ASP A 96 -4.14 -9.27 -2.30
C ASP A 96 -3.72 -10.05 -3.56
N GLU A 97 -4.67 -10.38 -4.43
CA GLU A 97 -4.39 -10.96 -5.76
C GLU A 97 -3.50 -10.04 -6.61
N ILE A 98 -3.75 -8.72 -6.57
CA ILE A 98 -2.89 -7.73 -7.22
C ILE A 98 -1.50 -7.69 -6.57
N ALA A 99 -1.45 -7.73 -5.24
CA ALA A 99 -0.18 -7.73 -4.50
C ALA A 99 0.64 -8.98 -4.81
N GLU A 100 -0.01 -10.14 -4.97
CA GLU A 100 0.62 -11.41 -5.31
C GLU A 100 1.30 -11.36 -6.68
N VAL A 101 0.58 -10.93 -7.73
CA VAL A 101 1.18 -10.78 -9.07
C VAL A 101 2.42 -9.89 -9.04
N ILE A 102 2.33 -8.75 -8.34
CA ILE A 102 3.45 -7.81 -8.23
C ILE A 102 4.62 -8.43 -7.44
N ALA A 103 4.32 -9.07 -6.32
CA ALA A 103 5.32 -9.68 -5.43
C ALA A 103 6.05 -10.86 -6.07
N GLU A 104 5.36 -11.67 -6.87
CA GLU A 104 5.93 -12.86 -7.49
C GLU A 104 6.85 -12.54 -8.66
N SER A 105 6.47 -11.55 -9.49
CA SER A 105 7.10 -11.36 -10.80
C SER A 105 7.80 -10.01 -10.98
N TYR A 106 7.48 -9.01 -10.15
CA TYR A 106 7.87 -7.61 -10.42
C TYR A 106 8.57 -6.91 -9.26
N LEU A 107 8.76 -7.58 -8.13
CA LEU A 107 9.52 -7.05 -6.99
C LEU A 107 10.88 -7.75 -6.85
N PRO A 108 11.98 -7.00 -6.75
CA PRO A 108 13.26 -7.57 -6.35
C PRO A 108 13.24 -8.02 -4.89
N ALA A 109 14.16 -8.91 -4.51
CA ALA A 109 14.33 -9.35 -3.13
C ALA A 109 14.57 -8.17 -2.17
N GLY A 110 14.05 -8.26 -0.95
CA GLY A 110 14.13 -7.25 0.10
C GLY A 110 13.15 -6.09 -0.08
N TRP A 111 12.21 -6.21 -1.03
CA TRP A 111 11.16 -5.22 -1.25
C TRP A 111 9.77 -5.78 -0.94
N GLN A 112 8.87 -4.90 -0.53
CA GLN A 112 7.47 -5.21 -0.27
C GLN A 112 6.57 -4.35 -1.17
N VAL A 113 5.42 -4.87 -1.60
CA VAL A 113 4.35 -4.09 -2.21
C VAL A 113 3.21 -3.88 -1.23
N ASN A 114 2.64 -2.68 -1.22
CA ASN A 114 1.39 -2.32 -0.55
C ASN A 114 0.40 -1.79 -1.59
N VAL A 115 -0.67 -2.54 -1.83
CA VAL A 115 -1.73 -2.21 -2.77
C VAL A 115 -2.85 -1.49 -2.04
N HIS A 116 -3.23 -0.32 -2.55
CA HIS A 116 -4.42 0.43 -2.16
C HIS A 116 -5.40 0.38 -3.31
N LEU A 117 -6.47 -0.41 -3.17
CA LEU A 117 -7.47 -0.63 -4.19
C LEU A 117 -8.68 0.27 -3.99
N TYR A 118 -8.91 1.13 -4.98
CA TYR A 118 -9.95 2.13 -5.01
C TYR A 118 -11.08 1.73 -5.96
N ARG A 119 -12.33 1.99 -5.54
CA ARG A 119 -13.50 1.90 -6.43
C ARG A 119 -13.67 3.17 -7.27
N THR A 120 -13.37 4.32 -6.68
CA THR A 120 -13.40 5.63 -7.33
C THR A 120 -12.16 6.41 -6.91
N ARG A 121 -11.89 7.59 -7.50
CA ARG A 121 -10.72 8.40 -7.16
C ARG A 121 -10.51 8.67 -5.65
N PHE A 122 -11.58 8.65 -4.84
CA PHE A 122 -11.52 8.99 -3.41
C PHE A 122 -12.00 7.87 -2.50
N GLN A 123 -12.44 6.72 -3.05
CA GLN A 123 -13.06 5.66 -2.27
C GLN A 123 -12.13 4.44 -2.21
N LEU A 124 -11.26 4.41 -1.20
CA LEU A 124 -10.45 3.25 -0.86
C LEU A 124 -11.37 2.14 -0.32
N MET A 125 -11.22 0.93 -0.86
CA MET A 125 -12.07 -0.20 -0.52
C MET A 125 -11.28 -1.42 -0.04
N GLY A 126 -10.12 -1.67 -0.65
CA GLY A 126 -9.27 -2.82 -0.34
C GLY A 126 -7.84 -2.40 -0.10
N VAL A 127 -7.17 -3.10 0.82
CA VAL A 127 -5.75 -2.91 1.10
C VAL A 127 -5.11 -4.28 1.32
N ALA A 128 -3.95 -4.50 0.71
CA ALA A 128 -3.14 -5.69 0.94
C ALA A 128 -1.67 -5.35 0.78
N GLY A 129 -0.79 -6.17 1.35
CA GLY A 129 0.63 -6.07 1.10
C GLY A 129 1.31 -7.43 1.13
N ARG A 130 2.36 -7.59 0.34
CA ARG A 130 3.15 -8.82 0.23
C ARG A 130 4.63 -8.52 0.05
N PRO A 131 5.54 -9.27 0.71
CA PRO A 131 6.97 -9.20 0.42
C PRO A 131 7.25 -9.81 -0.95
N SER A 132 8.40 -9.52 -1.54
CA SER A 132 8.86 -10.18 -2.76
C SER A 132 8.90 -11.69 -2.56
N ALA A 133 8.40 -12.46 -3.53
CA ALA A 133 8.51 -13.92 -3.49
C ALA A 133 9.97 -14.40 -3.56
N LEU A 134 10.87 -13.54 -4.04
CA LEU A 134 12.32 -13.80 -4.06
C LEU A 134 12.94 -13.82 -2.67
N ASP A 135 12.25 -13.31 -1.65
CA ASP A 135 12.64 -13.47 -0.24
C ASP A 135 12.40 -14.90 0.28
N GLY A 136 11.77 -15.75 -0.54
CA GLY A 136 11.46 -17.14 -0.25
C GLY A 136 10.21 -17.30 0.63
N PRO A 137 9.66 -18.52 0.75
CA PRO A 137 8.52 -18.81 1.62
C PRO A 137 8.84 -18.70 3.14
N GLU A 138 10.08 -18.36 3.53
CA GLU A 138 10.56 -18.30 4.92
C GLU A 138 10.64 -16.88 5.52
N GLY A 139 9.91 -15.91 4.96
CA GLY A 139 9.96 -14.49 5.36
C GLY A 139 8.72 -13.93 6.08
N TRP A 140 7.83 -14.77 6.62
CA TRP A 140 6.84 -14.27 7.59
C TRP A 140 7.61 -13.71 8.79
N LEU A 141 7.27 -12.50 9.23
CA LEU A 141 7.72 -11.98 10.52
C LEU A 141 7.60 -13.08 11.59
N ARG A 142 8.73 -13.65 12.01
CA ARG A 142 8.83 -14.12 13.39
C ARG A 142 8.79 -12.85 14.23
N LEU A 143 7.61 -12.56 14.78
CA LEU A 143 7.56 -11.91 16.08
C LEU A 143 8.35 -12.85 17.00
N ASP A 144 9.55 -12.42 17.40
CA ASP A 144 10.54 -13.12 18.23
C ASP A 144 11.66 -13.84 17.46
N ASP A 145 12.76 -13.10 17.22
CA ASP A 145 14.13 -13.47 17.62
C ASP A 145 14.89 -12.21 18.08
#